data_AF-N8VVQ9-F1
#
_entry.id   AF-N8VVQ9-F1
#
_cell.length_a   1.000
_cell.length_b   1.000
_cell.length_c   1.000
_cell.angle_alpha   90.00
_cell.angle_beta   90.00
_cell.angle_gamma   90.00
#
_symmetry.space_group_name_H-M   'P 1'
#
loop_
_entity.id
_entity.type
_entity.pdbx_description
1 polymer ?
#
loop_
_entity_poly.entity_id
_entity_poly.type
_entity_poly.pdbx_seq_one_letter_code
_entity_poly.pdbx_strand_id
1 'polypeptide(L)'
;MNLNISKLLNQVSYELKALELARQKYEKQLAPNFSIFNYIYTDEMMLSRIIADLLNPSGDHAQGHLFLSLFLHQLDLALLHKYFARC
;
A
#
# COMPACT_ATOMS: atom_id res chain seq x y z
N MET A 1 -13.40 -41.47 -8.02
CA MET A 1 -12.97 -40.05 -8.21
C MET A 1 -11.45 -40.01 -8.11
N ASN A 2 -10.77 -39.41 -9.09
CA ASN A 2 -9.38 -39.69 -9.45
C ASN A 2 -8.38 -39.09 -8.43
N LEU A 3 -7.83 -39.91 -7.53
CA LEU A 3 -6.94 -39.53 -6.41
C LEU A 3 -5.79 -38.59 -6.81
N ASN A 4 -5.32 -38.69 -8.06
CA ASN A 4 -4.25 -37.83 -8.59
C ASN A 4 -4.66 -36.36 -8.75
N ILE A 5 -5.93 -36.10 -9.10
CA ILE A 5 -6.43 -34.73 -9.26
C ILE A 5 -6.49 -34.03 -7.91
N SER A 6 -7.05 -34.68 -6.90
CA SER A 6 -7.13 -34.12 -5.55
C SER A 6 -5.75 -33.87 -4.94
N LYS A 7 -4.79 -34.78 -5.18
CA LYS A 7 -3.41 -34.60 -4.72
C LYS A 7 -2.73 -33.39 -5.36
N LEU A 8 -2.88 -33.23 -6.67
CA LEU A 8 -2.34 -32.08 -7.41
C LEU A 8 -2.95 -30.76 -6.91
N LEU A 9 -4.28 -30.71 -6.76
CA LEU A 9 -4.97 -29.50 -6.27
C LEU A 9 -4.52 -29.13 -4.85
N ASN A 10 -4.35 -30.10 -3.97
CA ASN A 10 -3.86 -29.87 -2.62
C ASN A 10 -2.41 -29.34 -2.60
N GLN A 11 -1.55 -29.89 -3.46
CA GLN A 11 -0.17 -29.41 -3.58
C GLN A 11 -0.12 -27.97 -4.11
N VAL A 12 -0.86 -27.66 -5.18
CA VAL A 12 -0.93 -26.29 -5.71
C VAL A 12 -1.48 -25.33 -4.66
N SER A 13 -2.52 -25.72 -3.92
CA SER A 13 -3.07 -24.88 -2.83
C SER A 13 -2.05 -24.63 -1.72
N TYR A 14 -1.25 -25.63 -1.37
CA TYR A 14 -0.18 -25.48 -0.38
C TYR A 14 0.90 -24.49 -0.85
N GLU A 15 1.37 -24.64 -2.09
CA GLU A 15 2.37 -23.74 -2.69
C GLU A 15 1.84 -22.30 -2.79
N LEU A 16 0.59 -22.11 -3.21
CA LEU A 16 -0.04 -20.78 -3.25
C LEU A 16 -0.10 -20.13 -1.86
N LYS A 17 -0.42 -20.90 -0.81
CA LYS A 17 -0.41 -20.39 0.57
C LYS A 17 0.99 -20.01 1.03
N ALA A 18 2.00 -20.83 0.72
CA ALA A 18 3.38 -20.53 1.07
C ALA A 18 3.87 -19.26 0.36
N LEU A 19 3.51 -19.09 -0.92
CA LEU A 19 3.83 -17.89 -1.70
C LEU A 19 3.14 -16.64 -1.11
N GLU A 20 1.86 -16.73 -0.76
CA GLU A 20 1.13 -15.61 -0.17
C GLU A 20 1.73 -15.18 1.18
N LEU A 21 2.10 -16.13 2.05
CA LEU A 21 2.78 -15.85 3.31
C LEU A 21 4.13 -15.16 3.09
N ALA A 22 4.90 -15.62 2.11
CA ALA A 22 6.16 -14.98 1.73
C ALA A 22 5.92 -13.56 1.20
N ARG A 23 4.91 -13.38 0.33
CA ARG A 23 4.55 -12.07 -0.24
C ARG A 23 4.19 -11.08 0.87
N GLN A 24 3.34 -11.47 1.81
CA GLN A 24 2.96 -10.65 2.97
C GLN A 24 4.16 -10.28 3.86
N LYS A 25 5.08 -11.23 4.07
CA LYS A 25 6.29 -10.98 4.88
C LYS A 25 7.20 -9.92 4.26
N TYR A 26 7.31 -9.91 2.93
CA TYR A 26 8.22 -9.00 2.21
C TYR A 26 7.51 -7.80 1.56
N GLU A 27 6.18 -7.69 1.67
CA GLU A 27 5.37 -6.66 1.02
C GLU A 27 5.88 -5.25 1.34
N LYS A 28 6.11 -4.95 2.63
CA LYS A 28 6.64 -3.65 3.07
C LYS A 28 8.04 -3.33 2.54
N GLN A 29 8.85 -4.35 2.24
CA GLN A 29 10.25 -4.18 1.83
C GLN A 29 10.40 -4.10 0.31
N LEU A 30 9.60 -4.88 -0.41
CA LEU A 30 9.69 -5.00 -1.86
C LEU A 30 8.66 -4.15 -2.58
N ALA A 31 7.54 -3.80 -1.93
CA ALA A 31 6.40 -3.11 -2.53
C ALA A 31 6.08 -3.67 -3.94
N PRO A 32 5.77 -4.97 -4.07
CA PRO A 32 5.84 -5.68 -5.35
C PRO A 32 4.85 -5.17 -6.41
N ASN A 33 3.77 -4.50 -5.98
CA ASN A 33 2.78 -3.90 -6.87
C ASN A 33 3.08 -2.42 -7.16
N PHE A 34 3.99 -1.80 -6.41
CA PHE A 34 4.36 -0.40 -6.59
C PHE A 34 5.19 -0.22 -7.85
N SER A 35 4.83 0.78 -8.64
CA SER A 35 5.60 1.20 -9.81
C SER A 35 5.64 2.72 -9.87
N ILE A 36 6.85 3.29 -9.85
CA ILE A 36 7.05 4.74 -9.99
C ILE A 36 6.52 5.27 -11.33
N PHE A 37 6.45 4.42 -12.36
CA PHE A 37 5.92 4.77 -13.66
C PHE A 37 4.42 5.09 -13.63
N ASN A 38 3.71 4.63 -12.59
CA ASN A 38 2.31 5.03 -12.37
C ASN A 38 2.17 6.52 -12.03
N TYR A 39 3.27 7.21 -11.69
CA TYR A 39 3.29 8.61 -11.26
C TYR A 39 3.99 9.55 -12.27
N ILE A 40 4.20 9.11 -13.52
CA ILE A 40 5.07 9.83 -14.47
C ILE A 40 4.44 11.08 -15.11
N TYR A 41 3.11 11.17 -15.14
CA TYR A 41 2.42 12.28 -15.78
C TYR A 41 2.38 13.52 -14.88
N THR A 42 2.44 14.70 -15.48
CA THR A 42 2.58 15.97 -14.76
C THR A 42 1.31 16.82 -14.74
N ASP A 43 0.16 16.25 -15.09
CA ASP A 43 -1.12 16.96 -15.02
C ASP A 43 -1.70 16.97 -13.59
N GLU A 44 -2.60 17.92 -13.32
CA GLU A 44 -3.24 18.07 -12.00
C GLU A 44 -4.05 16.83 -11.60
N MET A 45 -4.59 16.11 -12.59
CA MET A 45 -5.31 14.86 -12.36
C MET A 45 -4.37 13.78 -11.82
N MET A 46 -3.13 13.72 -12.32
CA MET A 46 -2.11 12.81 -11.86
C MET A 46 -1.67 13.15 -10.44
N LEU A 47 -1.47 14.43 -10.13
CA LEU A 47 -1.19 14.85 -8.75
C LEU A 47 -2.31 14.40 -7.80
N SER A 48 -3.56 14.60 -8.20
CA SER A 48 -4.72 14.16 -7.41
C SER A 48 -4.74 12.64 -7.21
N ARG A 49 -4.39 11.86 -8.23
CA ARG A 49 -4.28 10.40 -8.16
C ARG A 49 -3.15 9.95 -7.25
N ILE A 50 -1.98 10.58 -7.32
CA ILE A 50 -0.83 10.29 -6.46
C ILE A 50 -1.21 10.51 -4.99
N ILE A 51 -1.85 11.65 -4.68
CA ILE A 51 -2.29 11.95 -3.31
C ILE A 51 -3.34 10.93 -2.86
N ALA A 52 -4.32 10.61 -3.71
CA ALA A 52 -5.34 9.61 -3.38
C ALA A 52 -4.73 8.22 -3.11
N ASP A 53 -3.74 7.81 -3.91
CA ASP A 53 -3.04 6.53 -3.74
C ASP A 53 -2.26 6.50 -2.42
N LEU A 54 -1.47 7.54 -2.11
CA LEU A 54 -0.68 7.62 -0.88
C LEU A 54 -1.53 7.73 0.40
N LEU A 55 -2.74 8.29 0.30
CA LEU A 55 -3.68 8.38 1.42
C LEU A 55 -4.43 7.06 1.69
N ASN A 56 -4.38 6.09 0.78
CA ASN A 56 -5.03 4.79 0.93
C ASN A 56 -4.07 3.79 1.61
N PRO A 57 -4.29 3.37 2.87
CA PRO A 57 -3.39 2.44 3.53
C PRO A 57 -3.28 1.06 2.87
N SER A 58 -4.25 0.70 2.03
CA SER A 58 -4.29 -0.52 1.23
C SER A 58 -3.83 -0.31 -0.21
N GLY A 59 -3.20 0.82 -0.52
CA GLY A 59 -2.64 1.13 -1.84
C GLY A 59 -1.39 0.30 -2.18
N ASP A 60 -1.02 0.33 -3.47
CA ASP A 60 0.08 -0.50 -3.99
C ASP A 60 1.46 -0.09 -3.48
N HIS A 61 1.57 1.11 -2.89
CA HIS A 61 2.80 1.66 -2.30
C HIS A 61 3.33 0.90 -1.07
N ALA A 62 2.56 -0.06 -0.52
CA ALA A 62 2.96 -0.95 0.58
C ALA A 62 3.46 -0.26 1.87
N GLN A 63 3.19 1.04 2.03
CA GLN A 63 3.57 1.81 3.23
C GLN A 63 2.57 1.62 4.38
N GLY A 64 1.42 0.96 4.12
CA GLY A 64 0.34 0.85 5.09
C GLY A 64 -0.16 2.24 5.50
N HIS A 65 -0.45 2.41 6.79
CA HIS A 65 -0.94 3.68 7.35
C HIS A 65 0.15 4.75 7.52
N LEU A 66 1.43 4.47 7.24
CA LEU A 66 2.54 5.36 7.59
C LEU A 66 2.37 6.76 7.00
N PHE A 67 2.13 6.86 5.69
CA PHE A 67 1.94 8.14 5.02
C PHE A 67 0.74 8.90 5.58
N LEU A 68 -0.41 8.23 5.69
CA LEU A 68 -1.65 8.82 6.22
C LEU A 68 -1.45 9.35 7.65
N SER A 69 -0.80 8.59 8.53
CA SER A 69 -0.51 9.00 9.90
C SER A 69 0.39 10.24 9.96
N LEU A 70 1.46 10.27 9.16
CA LEU A 70 2.34 11.44 9.08
C LEU A 70 1.63 12.66 8.48
N PHE A 71 0.78 12.45 7.48
CA PHE A 71 -0.01 13.50 6.85
C PHE A 71 -1.00 14.14 7.82
N LEU A 72 -1.75 13.34 8.57
CA LEU A 72 -2.69 13.84 9.59
C LEU A 72 -1.95 14.58 10.71
N HIS A 73 -0.84 14.03 11.20
CA HIS A 73 0.00 14.70 12.20
C HIS A 73 0.51 16.07 11.71
N GLN A 74 0.90 16.17 10.44
CA GLN A 74 1.33 17.44 9.85
C GLN A 74 0.19 18.47 9.79
N LEU A 75 -1.04 18.03 9.50
CA LEU A 75 -2.22 18.90 9.53
C LEU A 75 -2.53 19.40 10.94
N ASP A 76 -2.46 18.53 11.95
CA ASP A 76 -2.67 18.91 13.35
C ASP A 76 -1.64 19.93 13.82
N LEU A 77 -0.35 19.73 13.52
CA LEU A 77 0.70 20.72 13.80
C LEU A 77 0.45 22.05 13.11
N ALA A 78 0.02 22.03 11.84
CA ALA A 78 -0.30 23.24 11.10
C ALA A 78 -1.48 24.00 11.71
N LEU A 79 -2.48 23.28 12.23
CA LEU A 79 -3.60 23.86 12.96
C LEU A 79 -3.12 24.49 14.27
N LEU A 80 -2.34 23.78 15.08
CA LEU A 80 -1.79 24.30 16.33
C LEU A 80 -0.99 25.60 16.11
N HIS A 81 -0.09 25.63 15.13
CA HIS A 81 0.63 26.86 14.79
C HIS A 81 -0.30 28.01 14.40
N LYS A 82 -1.37 27.76 13.64
CA LYS A 82 -2.35 28.81 13.29
C LYS A 82 -3.10 29.37 14.51
N TYR A 83 -3.40 28.54 15.50
CA TYR A 83 -4.11 28.99 16.71
C TYR A 83 -3.18 29.72 17.70
N PHE A 84 -1.92 29.30 17.83
CA PHE A 84 -0.97 29.91 18.76
C PHE A 84 -0.16 31.08 18.18
N ALA A 85 -0.02 31.21 16.85
CA ALA A 85 0.64 32.35 16.20
C ALA A 85 -0.27 33.58 16.01
N ARG A 86 -1.47 33.57 16.61
CA ARG A 86 -2.43 34.69 16.62
C ARG A 86 -2.42 35.51 17.92
N CYS A 87 -1.48 35.24 18.83
CA CYS A 87 -1.23 36.04 20.03
C CYS A 87 -0.11 37.05 19.79
#